data_AF-A0A2N2LFV6-F1
#
_entry.id   AF-A0A2N2LFV6-F1
#
_cell.length_a   1.000
_cell.length_b   1.000
_cell.length_c   1.000
_cell.angle_alpha   90.00
_cell.angle_beta   90.00
_cell.angle_gamma   90.00
#
_symmetry.space_group_name_H-M   'P 1'
#
loop_
_entity.id
_entity.type
_entity.pdbx_description
1 polymer ?
#
loop_
_entity_poly.entity_id
_entity_poly.type
_entity_poly.pdbx_seq_one_letter_code
_entity_poly.pdbx_strand_id
1 'polypeptide(L)'
;MHQYDKVLSYIDFFSTAGEEVGTLVHKPPDFPYVNYSPEMNSFIHEVYETDLMDTEYLPYLESHLPRDVNLADYIENADLRLLRAILTYYVRQERFQEGL
;
A
#
# COMPACT_ATOMS: atom_id res chain seq x y z
N MET A 1 13.95 -16.62 -9.57
CA MET A 1 14.65 -15.45 -9.01
C MET A 1 14.19 -14.12 -9.63
N HIS A 2 13.00 -14.04 -10.26
CA HIS A 2 12.54 -12.84 -11.00
C HIS A 2 11.20 -12.26 -10.51
N GLN A 3 10.63 -12.81 -9.44
CA GLN A 3 9.26 -12.47 -9.01
C GLN A 3 9.14 -11.02 -8.50
N TYR A 4 10.23 -10.46 -7.98
CA TYR A 4 10.23 -9.12 -7.40
C TYR A 4 10.93 -8.07 -8.27
N ASP A 5 11.53 -8.46 -9.40
CA ASP A 5 12.36 -7.56 -10.22
C ASP A 5 11.58 -6.31 -10.65
N LYS A 6 10.32 -6.50 -11.04
CA LYS A 6 9.42 -5.39 -11.38
C LYS A 6 9.08 -4.53 -10.17
N VAL A 7 8.74 -5.12 -9.03
CA VAL A 7 8.44 -4.39 -7.79
C VAL A 7 9.66 -3.57 -7.35
N LEU A 8 10.86 -4.14 -7.46
CA LEU A 8 12.12 -3.47 -7.14
C LEU A 8 12.45 -2.33 -8.10
N SER A 9 12.01 -2.37 -9.35
CA SER A 9 12.21 -1.26 -10.30
C SER A 9 11.48 0.04 -9.90
N TYR A 10 10.48 -0.03 -9.02
CA TYR A 10 9.79 1.15 -8.50
C TYR A 10 10.55 1.85 -7.35
N ILE A 11 11.70 1.33 -6.90
CA ILE A 11 12.51 1.98 -5.85
C ILE A 11 12.94 3.40 -6.28
N ASP A 12 13.38 3.56 -7.53
CA ASP A 12 13.80 4.86 -8.06
C ASP A 12 12.62 5.83 -8.16
N PHE A 13 11.44 5.30 -8.52
CA PHE A 13 10.19 6.06 -8.51
C PHE A 13 9.90 6.58 -7.09
N PHE A 14 9.87 5.72 -6.07
CA PHE A 14 9.60 6.16 -4.69
C PHE A 14 10.69 7.08 -4.11
N SER A 15 11.92 7.00 -4.61
CA SER A 15 13.01 7.89 -4.18
C SER A 15 12.87 9.32 -4.71
N THR A 16 12.08 9.51 -5.77
CA THR A 16 11.85 10.81 -6.43
C THR A 16 10.41 11.28 -6.32
N ALA A 17 9.48 10.36 -6.06
CA ALA A 17 8.07 10.61 -5.84
C ALA A 17 7.89 11.37 -4.51
N GLY A 18 7.63 12.67 -4.63
CA GLY A 18 7.17 13.50 -3.51
C GLY A 18 5.68 13.28 -3.23
N GLU A 19 4.99 14.24 -2.62
CA GLU A 19 3.55 14.12 -2.31
C GLU A 19 2.64 14.05 -3.56
N GLU A 20 3.18 14.30 -4.77
CA GLU A 20 2.43 14.31 -6.03
C GLU A 20 2.01 12.92 -6.53
N VAL A 21 2.38 11.84 -5.82
CA VAL A 21 2.04 10.46 -6.23
C VAL A 21 0.53 10.19 -6.22
N GLY A 22 -0.22 10.94 -5.40
CA GLY A 22 -1.66 10.83 -5.29
C GLY A 22 -2.29 12.15 -4.86
N THR A 23 -3.39 12.52 -5.52
CA THR A 23 -4.18 13.71 -5.16
C THR A 23 -5.53 13.29 -4.63
N LEU A 24 -5.94 13.80 -3.47
CA LEU A 24 -7.28 13.59 -2.95
C LEU A 24 -8.32 14.26 -3.87
N VAL A 25 -9.18 13.45 -4.48
CA VAL A 25 -10.31 13.90 -5.28
C VAL A 25 -11.56 13.85 -4.42
N HIS A 26 -12.21 15.00 -4.25
CA HIS A 26 -13.47 15.12 -3.54
C HIS A 26 -14.51 15.75 -4.47
N LYS A 27 -15.45 14.91 -4.96
CA LYS A 27 -16.53 15.33 -5.85
C LYS A 27 -17.87 14.80 -5.33
N PRO A 28 -18.56 15.54 -4.44
CA PRO A 28 -19.90 15.14 -4.00
C PRO A 28 -20.84 14.94 -5.21
N PRO A 29 -21.67 13.87 -5.25
CA PRO A 29 -22.03 12.97 -4.14
C PRO A 29 -21.08 11.79 -3.91
N ASP A 30 -20.01 11.67 -4.69
CA ASP A 30 -19.09 10.53 -4.63
C ASP A 30 -18.23 10.59 -3.35
N PHE A 31 -17.89 9.42 -2.82
CA PHE A 31 -16.95 9.33 -1.69
C PHE A 31 -15.58 9.86 -2.12
N PRO A 32 -14.87 10.60 -1.24
CA PRO A 32 -13.51 11.04 -1.54
C PRO A 32 -12.61 9.83 -1.84
N TYR A 33 -11.78 9.96 -2.86
CA TYR A 33 -10.81 8.95 -3.24
C TYR A 33 -9.47 9.57 -3.60
N VAL A 34 -8.39 8.80 -3.51
CA VAL A 34 -7.08 9.25 -3.97
C VAL A 34 -6.92 8.89 -5.44
N ASN A 35 -6.69 9.91 -6.28
CA ASN A 35 -6.30 9.70 -7.68
C ASN A 35 -4.78 9.57 -7.75
N TYR A 36 -4.31 8.34 -7.89
CA TYR A 36 -2.88 8.03 -8.00
C TYR A 36 -2.34 8.24 -9.41
N SER A 37 -1.04 8.53 -9.47
CA SER A 37 -0.28 8.48 -10.72
C SER A 37 -0.37 7.09 -11.39
N PRO A 38 -0.26 7.02 -12.72
CA PRO A 38 -0.21 5.74 -13.43
C PRO A 38 0.87 4.79 -12.90
N GLU A 39 2.02 5.33 -12.52
CA GLU A 39 3.15 4.60 -11.96
C GLU A 39 2.80 3.95 -10.61
N MET A 40 2.11 4.67 -9.72
CA MET A 40 1.66 4.14 -8.43
C MET A 40 0.59 3.07 -8.60
N ASN A 41 -0.36 3.27 -9.51
CA ASN A 41 -1.34 2.23 -9.86
C ASN A 41 -0.65 0.98 -10.43
N SER A 42 0.38 1.16 -11.26
CA SER A 42 1.17 0.05 -11.81
C SER A 42 1.92 -0.69 -10.71
N PHE A 43 2.52 0.02 -9.75
CA PHE A 43 3.15 -0.60 -8.58
C PHE A 43 2.15 -1.44 -7.78
N ILE A 44 0.98 -0.88 -7.45
CA ILE A 44 -0.08 -1.59 -6.71
C ILE A 44 -0.48 -2.87 -7.45
N HIS A 45 -0.68 -2.79 -8.77
CA HIS A 45 -1.01 -3.94 -9.60
C HIS A 45 0.10 -5.00 -9.60
N GLU A 46 1.36 -4.60 -9.75
CA GLU A 46 2.49 -5.54 -9.72
C GLU A 46 2.65 -6.20 -8.35
N VAL A 47 2.36 -5.50 -7.24
CA VAL A 47 2.33 -6.12 -5.91
C VAL A 47 1.26 -7.22 -5.83
N TYR A 48 0.09 -7.03 -6.46
CA TYR A 48 -0.97 -8.04 -6.51
C TYR A 48 -0.56 -9.32 -7.25
N GLU A 49 0.36 -9.23 -8.21
CA GLU A 49 0.88 -10.37 -8.97
C GLU A 49 1.99 -11.15 -8.23
N THR A 50 2.42 -10.67 -7.06
CA THR A 50 3.44 -11.34 -6.23
C THR A 50 2.85 -12.08 -5.04
N ASP A 51 3.69 -12.85 -4.35
CA ASP A 51 3.36 -13.49 -3.07
C ASP A 51 3.68 -12.58 -1.86
N LEU A 52 3.92 -11.27 -2.07
CA LEU A 52 4.24 -10.32 -0.99
C LEU A 52 3.06 -10.07 -0.06
N MET A 53 1.82 -10.15 -0.59
CA MET A 53 0.64 -9.95 0.23
C MET A 53 0.50 -11.04 1.30
N ASP A 54 0.06 -10.64 2.49
CA ASP A 54 -0.31 -11.53 3.58
C ASP A 54 -1.83 -11.67 3.63
N THR A 55 -2.36 -12.88 3.42
CA THR A 55 -3.81 -13.12 3.46
C THR A 55 -4.39 -12.93 4.85
N GLU A 56 -3.59 -13.15 5.88
CA GLU A 56 -3.95 -13.05 7.30
C GLU A 56 -3.47 -11.73 7.93
N TYR A 57 -3.18 -10.72 7.09
CA TYR A 57 -2.64 -9.43 7.54
C TYR A 57 -3.52 -8.77 8.62
N LEU A 58 -4.85 -8.79 8.47
CA LEU A 58 -5.75 -8.03 9.35
C LEU A 58 -5.80 -8.63 10.78
N PRO A 59 -6.08 -9.93 10.99
CA PRO A 59 -5.98 -10.54 12.32
C PRO A 59 -4.57 -10.45 12.92
N TYR A 60 -3.54 -10.50 12.07
CA TYR A 60 -2.16 -10.35 12.52
C TYR A 60 -1.88 -8.93 13.05
N LEU A 61 -2.25 -7.88 12.32
CA LEU A 61 -2.08 -6.49 12.76
C LEU A 61 -2.88 -6.21 14.04
N GLU A 62 -4.13 -6.65 14.10
CA GLU A 62 -5.00 -6.45 15.29
C GLU A 62 -4.47 -7.14 16.56
N SER A 63 -3.70 -8.21 16.43
CA SER A 63 -3.11 -8.92 17.56
C SER A 63 -1.74 -8.38 17.97
N HIS A 64 -1.04 -7.69 17.08
CA HIS A 64 0.33 -7.20 17.32
C HIS A 64 0.39 -5.70 17.62
N LEU A 65 -0.60 -4.95 17.17
CA LEU A 65 -0.63 -3.49 17.28
C LEU A 65 -1.86 -3.03 18.05
N PRO A 66 -1.74 -1.97 18.88
CA PRO A 66 -2.89 -1.31 19.46
C PRO A 66 -3.86 -0.82 18.38
N ARG A 67 -5.14 -0.67 18.74
CA ARG A 67 -6.12 -0.05 17.84
C ARG A 67 -5.76 1.42 17.60
N ASP A 68 -6.09 1.91 16.41
CA ASP A 68 -5.93 3.31 15.99
C ASP A 68 -4.48 3.82 15.94
N VAL A 69 -3.49 2.93 15.83
CA VAL A 69 -2.09 3.34 15.62
C VAL A 69 -1.84 3.75 14.18
N ASN A 70 -0.86 4.64 13.99
CA ASN A 70 -0.30 4.90 12.69
C ASN A 70 0.66 3.76 12.30
N LEU A 71 0.26 2.94 11.32
CA LEU A 71 1.08 1.80 10.88
C LEU A 71 2.46 2.22 10.34
N ALA A 72 2.58 3.44 9.82
CA ALA A 72 3.85 3.98 9.31
C ALA A 72 4.95 4.01 10.40
N ASP A 73 4.57 4.25 11.65
CA ASP A 73 5.50 4.35 12.78
C ASP A 73 6.19 3.00 13.09
N TYR A 74 5.64 1.89 12.58
CA TYR A 74 6.16 0.54 12.82
C TYR A 74 7.05 0.02 11.69
N ILE A 75 7.15 0.72 10.55
CA ILE A 75 7.87 0.25 9.36
C ILE A 75 9.36 0.04 9.63
N GLU A 76 10.02 1.00 10.28
CA GLU A 76 11.47 0.99 10.50
C GLU A 76 11.92 -0.21 11.36
N ASN A 77 11.08 -0.64 12.30
CA ASN A 77 11.39 -1.72 13.25
C ASN A 77 10.63 -3.02 12.93
N ALA A 78 9.90 -3.08 11.83
CA ALA A 78 9.10 -4.23 11.48
C ALA A 78 9.97 -5.43 11.11
N ASP A 79 9.60 -6.61 11.60
CA ASP A 79 10.07 -7.85 11.00
C ASP A 79 9.43 -8.04 9.61
N LEU A 80 9.93 -9.01 8.84
CA LEU A 80 9.45 -9.24 7.48
C LEU A 80 7.95 -9.52 7.42
N ARG A 81 7.37 -10.19 8.42
CA ARG A 81 5.94 -10.52 8.43
C ARG A 81 5.11 -9.28 8.72
N LEU A 82 5.49 -8.49 9.71
CA LEU A 82 4.83 -7.24 10.04
C LEU A 82 4.91 -6.25 8.88
N LEU A 83 6.06 -6.15 8.21
CA LEU A 83 6.22 -5.30 7.04
C LEU A 83 5.30 -5.73 5.90
N ARG A 84 5.18 -7.04 5.63
CA ARG A 84 4.24 -7.58 4.64
C ARG A 84 2.78 -7.32 5.00
N ALA A 85 2.43 -7.46 6.27
CA ALA A 85 1.08 -7.18 6.74
C ALA A 85 0.71 -5.70 6.60
N ILE A 86 1.64 -4.79 6.94
CA ILE A 86 1.50 -3.34 6.75
C ILE A 86 1.37 -2.99 5.26
N LEU A 87 2.25 -3.53 4.41
CA LEU A 87 2.16 -3.35 2.95
C LEU A 87 0.79 -3.80 2.44
N THR A 88 0.33 -4.98 2.86
CA THR A 88 -0.97 -5.52 2.43
C THR A 88 -2.11 -4.64 2.88
N TYR A 89 -2.04 -4.08 4.09
CA TYR A 89 -3.04 -3.15 4.59
C TYR A 89 -3.18 -1.93 3.68
N TYR A 90 -2.09 -1.25 3.35
CA TYR A 90 -2.13 -0.07 2.47
C TYR A 90 -2.59 -0.45 1.05
N VAL A 91 -2.02 -1.49 0.45
CA VAL A 91 -2.35 -1.93 -0.91
C VAL A 91 -3.83 -2.38 -1.03
N ARG A 92 -4.41 -2.97 0.04
CA ARG A 92 -5.82 -3.37 0.05
C ARG A 92 -6.79 -2.26 0.47
N GLN A 93 -6.37 -1.26 1.24
CA GLN A 93 -7.24 -0.11 1.51
C GLN A 93 -7.67 0.58 0.22
N GLU A 94 -6.79 0.63 -0.79
CA GLU A 94 -7.09 1.25 -2.08
C GLU A 94 -8.15 0.52 -2.89
N ARG A 95 -8.33 -0.80 -2.71
CA ARG A 95 -9.45 -1.54 -3.33
C ARG A 95 -10.82 -1.02 -2.92
N PHE A 96 -10.90 -0.32 -1.79
CA PHE A 96 -12.15 0.27 -1.29
C PHE A 96 -12.26 1.76 -1.60
N GLN A 97 -11.21 2.36 -2.22
CA GLN A 97 -11.18 3.77 -2.61
C GLN A 97 -11.24 3.97 -4.13
N GLU A 98 -11.43 2.93 -4.95
CA GLU A 98 -11.82 3.12 -6.34
C GLU A 98 -13.24 3.71 -6.37
N GLY A 99 -13.33 5.05 -6.44
CA GLY A 99 -14.58 5.76 -6.65
C GLY A 99 -15.34 5.13 -7.82
N LEU A 100 -16.62 4.80 -7.58
CA LEU A 100 -17.54 4.23 -8.55
C LEU A 100 -17.57 5.00 -9.88
#